data_AF-A0A1B9L989-F1
#
_entry.id   AF-A0A1B9L989-F1
#
_cell.length_a   1.000
_cell.length_b   1.000
_cell.length_c   1.000
_cell.angle_alpha   90.00
_cell.angle_beta   90.00
_cell.angle_gamma   90.00
#
_symmetry.space_group_name_H-M   'P 1'
#
loop_
_entity.id
_entity.type
_entity.pdbx_description
1 polymer ?
#
loop_
_entity_poly.entity_id
_entity_poly.type
_entity_poly.pdbx_seq_one_letter_code
_entity_poly.pdbx_strand_id
1 'polypeptide(L)' 'MNTDFEIDFFSDNKYEEITIEISYKGQMLCQLNKDKGISNIEIEFFFDSRILAEQVKPKFPLDEFVNILNEAKQDLVTA' A
#
# COMPACT_ATOMS: atom_id res chain seq x y z
N MET A 1 4.99 -16.28 3.77
CA MET A 1 5.60 -15.62 4.95
C MET A 1 4.46 -15.00 5.73
N ASN A 2 4.42 -15.15 7.05
CA ASN A 2 3.47 -14.41 7.88
C ASN A 2 4.10 -13.03 8.14
N THR A 3 3.83 -12.09 7.25
CA THR A 3 4.20 -10.69 7.44
C THR A 3 3.07 -9.97 8.14
N ASP A 4 3.37 -9.00 9.00
CA ASP A 4 2.36 -8.09 9.58
C ASP A 4 1.85 -7.05 8.55
N PHE A 5 2.18 -7.24 7.27
CA PHE A 5 1.73 -6.41 6.16
C PHE A 5 0.41 -6.92 5.60
N GLU A 6 -0.46 -6.00 5.23
CA GLU A 6 -1.73 -6.28 4.55
C GLU A 6 -1.81 -5.43 3.27
N ILE A 7 -2.39 -6.03 2.22
CA ILE A 7 -2.62 -5.41 0.90
C ILE A 7 -4.13 -5.41 0.68
N ASP A 8 -4.71 -4.22 0.52
CA ASP A 8 -6.14 -4.04 0.27
C ASP A 8 -6.37 -3.30 -1.03
N PHE A 9 -7.32 -3.78 -1.85
CA PHE A 9 -7.76 -3.08 -3.05
C PHE A 9 -8.77 -2.01 -2.68
N PHE A 10 -8.52 -0.78 -3.11
CA PHE A 10 -9.40 0.35 -2.85
C PHE A 10 -9.87 0.97 -4.16
N SER A 11 -11.18 0.91 -4.39
CA SER A 11 -11.88 1.65 -5.45
C SER A 11 -12.91 2.56 -4.78
N ASP A 12 -12.51 3.79 -4.45
CA ASP A 12 -13.49 4.81 -4.05
C ASP A 12 -14.18 5.33 -5.31
N ASN A 13 -15.46 5.71 -5.23
CA ASN A 13 -16.21 6.33 -6.32
C ASN A 13 -15.58 7.65 -6.83
N LYS A 14 -14.54 8.16 -6.14
CA LYS A 14 -13.74 9.33 -6.53
C LYS A 14 -12.55 9.01 -7.43
N TYR A 15 -12.08 7.76 -7.46
CA TYR A 15 -11.00 7.32 -8.33
C TYR A 15 -11.59 6.39 -9.39
N GLU A 16 -11.46 6.78 -10.67
CA GLU A 16 -11.88 5.91 -11.79
C GLU A 16 -11.02 4.64 -11.85
N GLU A 17 -9.81 4.67 -11.28
CA GLU A 17 -8.87 3.55 -11.28
C GLU A 17 -8.71 2.91 -9.90
N ILE A 18 -8.45 1.60 -9.91
CA ILE A 18 -8.18 0.80 -8.71
C ILE A 18 -6.84 1.27 -8.12
N THR A 19 -6.82 1.49 -6.81
CA THR A 19 -5.60 1.71 -6.02
C THR A 19 -5.37 0.55 -5.08
N ILE A 20 -4.12 0.36 -4.63
CA ILE A 20 -3.78 -0.64 -3.63
C ILE A 20 -3.24 0.06 -2.39
N GLU A 21 -3.83 -0.22 -1.24
CA GLU A 21 -3.38 0.23 0.07
C GLU A 21 -2.48 -0.83 0.71
N ILE A 22 -1.37 -0.36 1.29
CA ILE A 22 -0.44 -1.20 2.05
C ILE A 22 -0.45 -0.72 3.50
N SER A 23 -0.76 -1.63 4.42
CA SER A 23 -0.78 -1.36 5.85
C SER A 23 0.16 -2.29 6.61
N TYR A 24 0.58 -1.88 7.81
CA TYR A 24 1.42 -2.67 8.72
C TYR A 24 0.79 -2.65 10.10
N LYS A 25 0.41 -3.83 10.63
CA LYS A 25 -0.34 -3.95 11.89
C LYS A 25 -1.58 -3.05 11.94
N GLY A 26 -2.30 -2.96 10.82
CA GLY A 26 -3.48 -2.11 10.67
C GLY A 26 -3.19 -0.60 10.54
N GLN A 27 -1.94 -0.14 10.65
CA GLN A 27 -1.58 1.24 10.37
C GLN A 27 -1.30 1.38 8.88
N MET A 28 -2.06 2.24 8.20
CA MET A 28 -1.84 2.59 6.80
C MET A 28 -0.45 3.21 6.63
N LEU A 29 0.31 2.74 5.64
CA LEU A 29 1.64 3.28 5.30
C LEU A 29 1.59 4.10 4.02
N CYS A 30 1.10 3.48 2.95
CA CYS A 30 1.13 4.06 1.61
C CYS A 30 0.07 3.43 0.69
N GLN A 31 -0.15 4.08 -0.45
CA GLN A 31 -0.94 3.53 -1.55
C GLN A 31 -0.14 3.52 -2.85
N LEU A 32 -0.45 2.56 -3.72
CA LEU A 32 -0.03 2.51 -5.11
C LEU A 32 -1.20 2.88 -6.01
N ASN A 33 -0.95 3.73 -6.99
CA ASN A 33 -1.91 4.08 -8.04
C ASN A 33 -1.27 3.97 -9.43
N LYS A 34 -2.11 3.76 -10.45
CA LYS A 34 -1.68 3.60 -11.84
C LYS A 34 -2.26 4.65 -12.79
N ASP A 35 -2.73 5.77 -12.25
CA ASP A 35 -3.38 6.88 -12.97
C ASP A 35 -2.51 7.44 -14.12
N LYS A 36 -1.18 7.32 -14.00
CA LYS A 36 -0.20 7.71 -15.05
C LYS A 36 0.22 6.56 -15.98
N GLY A 37 -0.56 5.49 -15.99
CA GLY A 37 -0.32 4.25 -16.70
C GLY A 37 0.57 3.25 -15.94
N ILE A 38 0.47 1.98 -16.35
CA ILE A 38 1.19 0.82 -15.76
C ILE A 38 2.71 1.02 -15.70
N SER A 39 3.29 1.78 -16.63
CA SER A 39 4.74 2.07 -16.65
C SER A 39 5.18 3.11 -15.62
N ASN A 40 4.25 3.90 -15.07
CA ASN A 40 4.51 5.01 -14.17
C ASN A 40 3.66 4.89 -12.89
N ILE A 41 3.63 3.69 -12.29
CA ILE A 41 2.98 3.48 -10.99
C ILE A 41 3.67 4.38 -9.95
N GLU A 42 2.87 5.15 -9.23
CA GLU A 42 3.33 6.05 -8.17
C GLU A 42 2.99 5.47 -6.80
N ILE A 43 3.81 5.83 -5.81
CA ILE A 43 3.60 5.51 -4.40
C ILE A 43 3.36 6.80 -3.62
N GLU A 44 2.28 6.84 -2.86
CA GLU A 44 1.93 7.98 -1.99
C GLU A 44 1.91 7.54 -0.53
N PHE A 45 2.52 8.33 0.36
CA PHE A 45 2.60 8.05 1.79
C PHE A 45 1.65 8.93 2.60
N PHE A 46 1.00 8.32 3.60
CA PHE A 46 -0.02 8.98 4.41
C PHE A 46 0.35 8.98 5.89
N PHE A 47 1.33 9.80 6.26
CA PHE A 47 1.90 9.82 7.61
C PHE A 47 0.92 10.23 8.71
N ASP A 48 -0.10 11.01 8.36
CA ASP A 48 -1.07 11.57 9.32
C ASP A 48 -2.48 10.99 9.16
N SER A 49 -2.69 10.09 8.18
CA SER A 49 -4.00 9.48 7.96
C SER A 49 -4.17 8.25 8.85
N ARG A 50 -5.34 8.12 9.47
CA ARG A 50 -5.72 6.96 10.30
C ARG A 50 -4.66 6.58 11.36
N ILE A 51 -4.12 7.57 12.09
CA ILE A 51 -3.24 7.28 13.24
C ILE A 51 -4.01 6.43 14.25
N LEU A 52 -3.55 5.20 14.48
CA LEU A 52 -4.14 4.30 15.45
C LEU A 52 -3.94 4.83 16.89
N ALA A 53 -4.88 4.51 17.78
CA ALA A 53 -4.82 4.93 19.19
C ALA A 53 -3.59 4.37 19.92
N GLU A 54 -3.13 3.19 19.51
CA GLU A 54 -1.82 2.66 19.89
C GLU A 54 -0.79 3.02 18.81
N GLN A 55 0.32 3.67 19.20
CA GLN A 55 1.38 4.02 18.27
C GLN A 55 2.03 2.74 17.70
N VAL A 56 1.65 2.36 16.49
CA VAL A 56 2.39 1.37 15.70
C VAL A 56 3.70 2.01 15.25
N LYS A 57 4.83 1.40 15.63
CA LYS A 57 6.14 1.81 15.13
C LYS A 57 6.43 1.05 13.82
N PRO A 58 6.47 1.70 12.65
CA PRO A 58 6.77 1.03 11.38
C PRO A 58 8.27 0.69 11.34
N LYS A 59 8.63 -0.48 11.87
CA LYS A 59 9.98 -1.02 11.83
C LYS A 59 9.91 -2.51 11.49
N PHE A 60 10.40 -2.84 10.31
CA PHE A 60 10.38 -4.16 9.70
C PHE A 60 11.62 -4.35 8.81
N PRO A 61 11.97 -5.58 8.40
CA PRO A 61 13.05 -5.82 7.44
C PRO A 61 12.83 -5.11 6.10
N LEU A 62 13.89 -4.53 5.54
CA LEU A 62 13.83 -3.85 4.24
C LEU A 62 13.35 -4.79 3.14
N ASP A 63 13.89 -6.01 3.11
CA ASP A 63 13.56 -6.99 2.08
C ASP A 63 12.09 -7.40 2.11
N GLU A 64 11.48 -7.48 3.30
CA GLU A 64 10.05 -7.74 3.43
C GLU A 64 9.23 -6.61 2.82
N PHE A 65 9.58 -5.35 3.12
CA PHE A 65 8.88 -4.21 2.56
C PHE A 65 9.02 -4.12 1.04
N VAL A 66 10.23 -4.35 0.51
CA VAL A 66 10.47 -4.37 -0.95
C VAL A 66 9.67 -5.49 -1.62
N ASN A 67 9.58 -6.66 -0.99
CA ASN A 67 8.77 -7.77 -1.53
C ASN A 67 7.28 -7.42 -1.58
N ILE A 68 6.74 -6.82 -0.52
CA ILE A 68 5.34 -6.36 -0.47
C ILE A 68 5.06 -5.30 -1.54
N LEU A 69 5.98 -4.35 -1.74
CA LEU A 69 5.84 -3.35 -2.81
C LEU A 69 5.81 -4.01 -4.20
N ASN A 70 6.63 -5.03 -4.42
CA ASN A 70 6.65 -5.75 -5.69
C ASN A 70 5.38 -6.57 -5.91
N GLU A 71 4.87 -7.22 -4.86
CA GLU A 71 3.60 -7.97 -4.89
C GLU A 71 2.42 -7.05 -5.20
N ALA A 72 2.26 -5.98 -4.41
CA ALA A 72 1.22 -4.96 -4.64
C ALA A 72 1.32 -4.34 -6.04
N LYS A 73 2.53 -4.08 -6.54
CA LYS A 73 2.69 -3.58 -7.91
C LYS A 73 2.20 -4.59 -8.95
N GLN A 74 2.54 -5.87 -8.81
CA GLN A 74 2.08 -6.91 -9.75
C GLN A 74 0.56 -7.02 -9.74
N ASP A 75 -0.03 -7.06 -8.55
CA ASP A 75 -1.48 -7.12 -8.35
C ASP A 75 -2.18 -5.96 -9.05
N LEU A 76 -1.68 -4.73 -8.87
CA LEU A 76 -2.23 -3.53 -9.50
C LEU A 76 -2.13 -3.54 -11.04
N VAL A 77 -1.05 -4.13 -11.58
CA VAL A 77 -0.88 -4.30 -13.03
C VAL A 77 -1.88 -5.31 -13.61
N THR A 78 -2.23 -6.34 -12.83
CA THR A 78 -3.13 -7.41 -13.26
C THR A 78 -4.62 -7.16 -12.98
N ALA A 79 -4.94 -6.20 -12.11
CA ALA A 79 -6.30 -5.78 -11.78
C ALA A 79 -6.93 -4.90 -12.89
#